data_AF-A0A7K0C458-F1
#
_entry.id   AF-A0A7K0C458-F1
#
_cell.length_a   1.000
_cell.length_b   1.000
_cell.length_c   1.000
_cell.angle_alpha   90.00
_cell.angle_beta   90.00
_cell.angle_gamma   90.00
#
_symmetry.space_group_name_H-M   'P 1'
#
loop_
_entity.id
_entity.type
_entity.pdbx_description
1 polymer ?
#
loop_
_entity_poly.entity_id
_entity_poly.type
_entity_poly.pdbx_seq_one_letter_code
_entity_poly.pdbx_strand_id
1 'polypeptide(L)'
;MTHSDTGADDIFGEVVRMLVEVIGADFLLEAEVGPGTTFHEDLAMESIEFIALAERLQRRYGDRVDLPAYIAGLDLDQIMGMTVGGLVGHIGARLQATAV
;
A
#
# COMPACT_ATOMS: atom_id res chain seq x y z
N MET A 1 12.81 -9.19 19.00
CA MET A 1 13.19 -9.07 17.58
C MET A 1 13.25 -7.58 17.29
N THR A 2 14.46 -7.02 17.27
CA THR A 2 14.74 -5.59 17.09
C THR A 2 14.48 -5.22 15.63
N HIS A 3 13.34 -4.58 15.35
CA HIS A 3 13.19 -3.79 14.13
C HIS A 3 13.90 -2.46 14.36
N SER A 4 15.14 -2.41 13.92
CA SER A 4 15.89 -1.18 13.72
C SER A 4 16.40 -1.28 12.29
N ASP A 5 15.61 -0.88 11.28
CA ASP A 5 16.18 -0.31 10.06
C ASP A 5 15.13 0.31 9.10
N THR A 6 15.41 1.56 8.74
CA THR A 6 15.04 2.29 7.51
C THR A 6 13.57 2.26 7.05
N GLY A 7 12.86 3.38 7.24
CA GLY A 7 11.40 3.49 7.17
C GLY A 7 10.66 2.94 5.94
N ALA A 8 11.32 2.57 4.84
CA ALA A 8 10.68 1.89 3.71
C ALA A 8 10.26 0.44 4.03
N ASP A 9 11.10 -0.32 4.74
CA ASP A 9 10.79 -1.71 5.12
C ASP A 9 9.68 -1.75 6.18
N ASP A 10 9.67 -0.76 7.08
CA ASP A 10 8.58 -0.57 8.04
C ASP A 10 7.25 -0.24 7.33
N ILE A 11 7.27 0.62 6.31
CA ILE A 11 6.07 0.95 5.52
C ILE A 11 5.57 -0.30 4.77
N PHE A 12 6.46 -1.09 4.16
CA PHE A 12 6.07 -2.32 3.47
C PHE A 12 5.33 -3.28 4.42
N GLY A 13 5.93 -3.57 5.58
CA GLY A 13 5.29 -4.43 6.59
C GLY A 13 4.00 -3.86 7.16
N GLU A 14 3.83 -2.55 7.22
CA GLU A 14 2.56 -1.90 7.57
C GLU A 14 1.50 -2.07 6.48
N VAL A 15 1.84 -1.82 5.21
CA VAL A 15 0.91 -1.97 4.08
C VAL A 15 0.45 -3.42 3.97
N VAL A 16 1.38 -4.39 4.05
CA VAL A 16 1.04 -5.82 4.02
C VAL A 16 0.06 -6.17 5.13
N ARG A 17 0.28 -5.71 6.37
CA ARG A 17 -0.68 -5.93 7.47
C ARG A 17 -2.04 -5.32 7.20
N MET A 18 -2.10 -4.11 6.63
CA MET A 18 -3.40 -3.52 6.25
C MET A 18 -4.10 -4.34 5.17
N LEU A 19 -3.36 -4.93 4.23
CA LEU A 19 -3.90 -5.83 3.21
C LEU A 19 -4.51 -7.09 3.84
N VAL A 20 -3.84 -7.72 4.81
CA VAL A 20 -4.38 -8.84 5.60
C VAL A 20 -5.74 -8.48 6.18
N GLU A 21 -5.86 -7.29 6.75
CA GLU A 21 -7.07 -6.85 7.46
C GLU A 21 -8.20 -6.42 6.52
N VAL A 22 -7.92 -6.20 5.23
CA VAL A 22 -8.90 -5.80 4.21
C VAL A 22 -9.36 -7.00 3.39
N ILE A 23 -8.42 -7.74 2.82
CA ILE A 23 -8.68 -8.90 1.94
C ILE A 23 -9.02 -10.15 2.77
N GLY A 24 -8.46 -10.23 3.98
CA GLY A 24 -8.63 -11.36 4.89
C GLY A 24 -7.32 -12.10 5.13
N ALA A 25 -7.17 -12.64 6.34
CA ALA A 25 -5.95 -13.31 6.77
C ALA A 25 -5.67 -14.62 6.01
N ASP A 26 -6.72 -15.27 5.51
CA ASP A 26 -6.61 -16.53 4.78
C ASP A 26 -5.93 -16.34 3.41
N PHE A 27 -6.07 -15.16 2.79
CA PHE A 27 -5.49 -14.86 1.47
C PHE A 27 -3.96 -14.79 1.52
N LEU A 28 -3.39 -14.23 2.59
CA LEU A 28 -1.95 -14.01 2.74
C LEU A 28 -1.19 -15.24 3.24
N LEU A 29 -1.88 -16.27 3.72
CA LEU A 29 -1.27 -17.57 4.01
C LEU A 29 -0.95 -18.34 2.73
N GLU A 30 -1.66 -18.04 1.64
CA GLU A 30 -1.50 -18.69 0.34
C GLU A 30 -0.73 -17.82 -0.67
N ALA A 31 -0.82 -16.49 -0.58
CA ALA A 31 -0.15 -15.55 -1.48
C ALA A 31 1.12 -14.94 -0.86
N GLU A 32 2.29 -15.17 -1.46
CA GLU A 32 3.52 -14.48 -1.10
C GLU A 32 3.48 -13.03 -1.63
N VAL A 33 3.17 -12.07 -0.76
CA VAL A 33 3.12 -10.65 -1.14
C VAL A 33 4.52 -10.04 -1.11
N GLY A 34 4.99 -9.69 -2.30
CA GLY A 34 6.25 -8.98 -2.54
C GLY A 34 6.03 -7.58 -3.12
N PRO A 35 7.11 -6.82 -3.33
CA PRO A 35 7.03 -5.49 -3.92
C PRO A 35 6.53 -5.49 -5.37
N GLY A 36 6.69 -6.60 -6.09
CA GLY A 36 6.18 -6.78 -7.44
C GLY A 36 4.72 -7.23 -7.53
N THR A 37 4.09 -7.59 -6.40
CA THR A 37 2.71 -8.08 -6.36
C THR A 37 1.75 -6.96 -6.74
N THR A 38 0.88 -7.24 -7.71
CA THR A 38 -0.15 -6.34 -8.21
C THR A 38 -1.43 -6.40 -7.37
N PHE A 39 -2.09 -5.26 -7.19
CA PHE A 39 -3.36 -5.23 -6.46
C PHE A 39 -4.48 -5.93 -7.22
N HIS A 40 -4.54 -5.76 -8.54
CA HIS A 40 -5.67 -6.28 -9.32
C HIS A 40 -5.48 -7.73 -9.78
N GLU A 41 -4.31 -8.11 -10.30
CA GLU A 41 -4.12 -9.47 -10.85
C GLU A 41 -3.70 -10.47 -9.77
N ASP A 42 -2.70 -10.15 -8.96
CA ASP A 42 -2.16 -11.08 -7.96
C ASP A 42 -3.00 -11.13 -6.70
N LEU A 43 -3.42 -9.96 -6.19
CA LEU A 43 -4.27 -9.89 -5.00
C LEU A 43 -5.76 -10.01 -5.30
N ALA A 44 -6.15 -10.03 -6.59
CA ALA A 44 -7.54 -10.03 -7.02
C ALA A 44 -8.41 -8.97 -6.31
N MET A 45 -7.80 -7.83 -5.94
CA MET A 45 -8.43 -6.85 -5.08
C MET A 45 -9.62 -6.20 -5.76
N GLU A 46 -10.76 -6.25 -5.08
CA GLU A 46 -11.99 -5.59 -5.48
C GLU A 46 -11.92 -4.08 -5.21
N SER A 47 -12.73 -3.32 -5.95
CA SER A 47 -12.79 -1.87 -5.79
C SER A 47 -13.20 -1.44 -4.37
N ILE A 48 -13.98 -2.25 -3.66
CA ILE A 48 -14.38 -1.98 -2.27
C ILE A 48 -13.23 -2.16 -1.29
N GLU A 49 -12.39 -3.18 -1.50
CA GLU A 49 -11.20 -3.45 -0.71
C GLU A 49 -10.16 -2.36 -0.94
N PHE A 50 -10.02 -1.88 -2.17
CA PHE A 50 -9.17 -0.74 -2.47
C PHE A 50 -9.59 0.52 -1.70
N ILE A 51 -10.90 0.82 -1.64
CA ILE A 51 -11.43 1.93 -0.83
C ILE A 51 -11.10 1.72 0.65
N ALA A 52 -11.30 0.51 1.19
CA ALA A 52 -11.01 0.20 2.59
C ALA A 52 -9.51 0.33 2.91
N LEU A 53 -8.63 -0.09 2.00
CA LEU A 53 -7.18 0.10 2.12
C LEU A 53 -6.84 1.60 2.12
N ALA A 54 -7.39 2.37 1.19
CA ALA A 54 -7.15 3.80 1.07
C ALA A 54 -7.56 4.55 2.35
N GLU A 55 -8.71 4.21 2.94
CA GLU A 55 -9.14 4.76 4.23
C GLU A 55 -8.17 4.43 5.37
N ARG A 56 -7.68 3.20 5.43
CA ARG A 56 -6.74 2.76 6.48
C ARG A 56 -5.40 3.50 6.35
N LEU A 57 -4.89 3.63 5.13
CA LEU A 57 -3.69 4.42 4.84
C LEU A 57 -3.87 5.87 5.24
N GLN A 58 -5.03 6.47 4.92
CA GLN A 58 -5.34 7.84 5.32
C GLN A 58 -5.46 7.97 6.85
N ARG A 59 -6.05 7.01 7.56
CA ARG A 59 -6.08 7.04 9.04
C ARG A 59 -4.69 6.93 9.66
N ARG A 60 -3.79 6.14 9.07
CA ARG A 60 -2.44 5.91 9.58
C ARG A 60 -1.47 7.05 9.27
N TYR A 61 -1.43 7.47 8.02
CA TYR A 61 -0.48 8.45 7.52
C TYR A 61 -1.06 9.86 7.44
N GLY A 62 -2.39 9.99 7.44
CA GLY A 62 -3.07 11.27 7.28
C GLY A 62 -2.90 11.83 5.87
N ASP A 63 -2.98 13.15 5.78
CA ASP A 63 -2.76 13.90 4.54
C ASP A 63 -1.29 13.90 4.07
N ARG A 64 -0.38 13.31 4.86
CA ARG A 64 1.06 13.27 4.53
C ARG A 64 1.36 12.53 3.24
N VAL A 65 0.58 11.49 2.90
CA VAL A 65 0.81 10.64 1.73
C VAL A 65 0.00 11.05 0.50
N ASP A 66 -0.99 11.94 0.68
CA ASP A 66 -1.79 12.52 -0.39
C ASP A 66 -2.28 11.46 -1.40
N LEU A 67 -2.79 10.35 -0.86
CA LEU A 67 -3.20 9.18 -1.63
C LEU A 67 -4.30 9.52 -2.66
N PRO A 68 -5.30 10.38 -2.36
CA PRO A 68 -6.27 10.82 -3.36
C PRO A 68 -5.62 11.52 -4.57
N ALA A 69 -4.63 12.38 -4.35
CA ALA A 69 -3.93 13.04 -5.47
C ALA A 69 -3.04 12.06 -6.24
N TYR A 70 -2.45 11.08 -5.56
CA TYR A 70 -1.70 10.01 -6.22
C TYR A 70 -2.60 9.22 -7.17
N ILE A 71 -3.74 8.72 -6.69
CA ILE A 71 -4.70 7.96 -7.51
C ILE A 71 -5.27 8.84 -8.64
N ALA A 72 -5.59 10.11 -8.36
CA ALA A 72 -6.10 11.02 -9.38
C ALA A 72 -5.09 11.33 -10.49
N GLY A 73 -3.79 11.09 -10.26
CA GLY A 73 -2.73 11.23 -11.26
C GLY A 73 -2.43 9.94 -12.03
N LEU A 74 -3.10 8.82 -11.72
CA LEU A 74 -2.93 7.55 -12.41
C LEU A 74 -4.02 7.34 -13.47
N ASP A 75 -3.62 6.82 -14.62
CA ASP A 75 -4.55 6.33 -15.64
C ASP A 75 -5.14 4.96 -15.24
N LEU A 76 -6.24 4.56 -15.88
CA LEU A 76 -6.90 3.28 -15.59
C LEU A 76 -5.94 2.08 -15.72
N ASP A 77 -5.10 2.07 -16.74
CA ASP A 77 -4.08 1.01 -16.93
C ASP A 77 -3.06 1.00 -15.79
N GLN A 78 -2.71 2.19 -15.27
CA GLN A 78 -1.77 2.30 -14.15
C GLN A 78 -2.42 1.88 -12.84
N ILE A 79 -3.71 2.18 -12.64
CA ILE A 79 -4.50 1.74 -11.48
C ILE A 79 -4.59 0.20 -11.46
N MET A 80 -4.90 -0.41 -12.61
CA MET A 80 -4.97 -1.86 -12.77
C MET A 80 -3.59 -2.51 -12.54
N GLY A 81 -2.52 -1.87 -13.01
CA GLY A 81 -1.14 -2.32 -12.83
C GLY A 81 -0.46 -1.87 -11.53
N MET A 82 -1.21 -1.32 -10.56
CA MET A 82 -0.61 -0.86 -9.30
C MET A 82 0.00 -2.04 -8.55
N THR A 83 1.22 -1.85 -8.05
CA THR A 83 1.93 -2.82 -7.22
C THR A 83 2.09 -2.34 -5.79
N VAL A 84 2.24 -3.29 -4.87
CA VAL A 84 2.50 -3.01 -3.45
C VAL A 84 3.78 -2.18 -3.30
N GLY A 85 4.83 -2.51 -4.05
CA GLY A 85 6.10 -1.78 -4.02
C GLY A 85 5.96 -0.33 -4.53
N GLY A 86 5.16 -0.11 -5.58
CA GLY A 86 4.88 1.24 -6.08
C GLY A 86 4.20 2.12 -5.04
N LEU A 87 3.19 1.58 -4.36
CA LEU A 87 2.49 2.28 -3.29
C LEU A 87 3.40 2.59 -2.10
N VAL A 88 4.17 1.61 -1.63
CA VAL A 88 5.13 1.77 -0.53
C VAL A 88 6.19 2.81 -0.87
N GLY A 89 6.70 2.80 -2.10
CA GLY A 89 7.67 3.79 -2.58
C GLY A 89 7.09 5.22 -2.56
N HIS A 90 5.85 5.39 -3.02
CA HIS A 90 5.15 6.69 -2.97
C HIS A 90 4.98 7.20 -1.53
N ILE A 91 4.52 6.32 -0.62
CA ILE A 91 4.36 6.65 0.81
C ILE A 91 5.71 7.07 1.42
N GLY A 92 6.76 6.28 1.18
CA GLY A 92 8.10 6.58 1.67
C GLY A 92 8.61 7.94 1.18
N ALA A 93 8.47 8.21 -0.12
CA ALA A 93 8.89 9.49 -0.71
C ALA A 93 8.15 10.69 -0.09
N ARG A 94 6.83 10.57 0.10
CA ARG A 94 6.00 11.62 0.70
C ARG A 94 6.31 11.88 2.17
N LEU A 95 6.58 10.82 2.94
CA LEU A 95 6.96 10.94 4.34
C LEU A 95 8.34 11.59 4.52
N GLN A 96 9.30 11.30 3.63
CA GLN A 96 10.60 11.98 3.63
C GLN A 96 10.48 13.45 3.24
N ALA A 97 9.62 13.79 2.27
CA ALA A 97 9.43 15.16 1.81
C ALA A 97 8.79 16.09 2.87
N THR A 98 7.97 15.53 3.78
CA THR A 98 7.32 16.28 4.86
C THR A 98 8.24 16.46 6.09
N ALA A 99 9.36 15.73 6.16
CA ALA A 99 10.28 15.75 7.30
C ALA A 99 11.32 16.90 7.24
N VAL A 100 11.16 17.87 6.33
CA VAL A 100 12.05 19.02 6.11
C VAL A 100 11.32 20.31 6.47
#